data_AF-A0A8H7VQ19-F1
#
_entry.id   AF-A0A8H7VQ19-F1
#
_cell.length_a   1.000
_cell.length_b   1.000
_cell.length_c   1.000
_cell.angle_alpha   90.00
_cell.angle_beta   90.00
_cell.angle_gamma   90.00
#
_symmetry.space_group_name_H-M   'P 1'
#
loop_
_entity.id
_entity.type
_entity.pdbx_description
1 polymer ?
#
loop_
_entity_poly.entity_id
_entity_poly.type
_entity_poly.pdbx_seq_one_letter_code
_entity_poly.pdbx_strand_id
1 'polypeptide(L)'
;MSGKKAIVFLTEGAEEMEFTITVDVLRRAKVEVTVLGVEISNIFATCSRGVKICPDIKFEDTSIKAQDYDAIIIPGGAGSAKTLSGNEKAKSLIMEFYNAKKIVAFICAGTLVAKAAGIPHTHKVTSYVGPVREQLIDVYDYSEDRVVIDDNVITSRGPGTTFLFALTIVEHLTDLRTSNALKDEMLTCSPFVKQQKNKAYFKRYQVKYRRRREGKTDYYARKRLVVQAKNKYNSPKYRLVVRFTNKDIVCQIIYAKLQGDFVLSAAYAHELPRYGVKGGLTNWASAYATGLLLARRTLAKLGLADKYEGFSEPDGTVQLIEAAEDAPRPFKAFLDVGLARTSTGARVFGAMKGASDGGIFVPHNGNRFPGFDLETKTNDDELLRNYIYGVHVAEYMEYLEEEDEERYKKQFATFIKNGITSDKVEDMYTEAHEAIRADPSAKLAEKKGKPAKPYRRLIALNKKQRLAKINDAKAIFEASR
;
A
#
# COMPACT_ATOMS: atom_id res chain seq x y z
N MET A 1 23.20 -27.09 -33.27
CA MET A 1 22.89 -27.26 -31.84
C MET A 1 22.47 -28.70 -31.65
N SER A 2 23.14 -29.44 -30.76
CA SER A 2 22.72 -30.80 -30.41
C SER A 2 21.32 -30.73 -29.78
N GLY A 3 20.38 -31.58 -30.22
CA GLY A 3 19.03 -31.59 -29.67
C GLY A 3 19.05 -31.99 -28.19
N LYS A 4 18.17 -31.40 -27.38
CA LYS A 4 18.03 -31.76 -25.97
C LYS A 4 17.43 -33.14 -25.84
N LYS A 5 17.90 -33.93 -24.88
CA LYS A 5 17.44 -35.32 -24.65
C LYS A 5 16.86 -35.46 -23.26
N ALA A 6 15.77 -36.23 -23.11
CA ALA A 6 15.14 -36.47 -21.82
C ALA A 6 14.71 -37.93 -21.66
N ILE A 7 14.76 -38.42 -20.43
CA ILE A 7 14.20 -39.72 -20.05
C ILE A 7 12.90 -39.50 -19.29
N VAL A 8 11.87 -40.26 -19.63
CA VAL A 8 10.64 -40.35 -18.83
C VAL A 8 10.45 -41.80 -18.42
N PHE A 9 10.38 -42.06 -17.11
CA PHE A 9 10.12 -43.41 -16.62
C PHE A 9 8.68 -43.84 -16.92
N LEU A 10 8.51 -45.12 -17.24
CA LEU A 10 7.23 -45.78 -17.35
C LEU A 10 7.25 -47.06 -16.51
N THR A 11 6.21 -47.30 -15.71
CA THR A 11 6.05 -48.49 -14.88
C THR A 11 4.60 -48.96 -14.94
N GLU A 12 4.33 -50.17 -14.47
CA GLU A 12 2.97 -50.57 -14.10
C GLU A 12 2.38 -49.59 -13.08
N GLY A 13 1.13 -49.19 -13.27
CA GLY A 13 0.42 -48.26 -12.39
C GLY A 13 0.90 -46.80 -12.42
N ALA A 14 1.65 -46.38 -13.45
CA ALA A 14 1.92 -44.96 -13.71
C ALA A 14 0.64 -44.18 -14.00
N GLU A 15 0.58 -42.89 -13.63
CA GLU A 15 -0.55 -42.02 -13.96
C GLU A 15 -0.46 -41.57 -15.43
N GLU A 16 -1.44 -41.98 -16.23
CA GLU A 16 -1.38 -41.86 -17.69
C GLU A 16 -1.42 -40.42 -18.21
N MET A 17 -2.08 -39.47 -17.53
CA MET A 17 -2.10 -38.06 -17.95
C MET A 17 -0.75 -37.40 -17.68
N GLU A 18 -0.19 -37.62 -16.49
CA GLU A 18 1.12 -37.13 -16.05
C GLU A 18 2.24 -37.61 -16.95
N PHE A 19 2.22 -38.90 -17.30
CA PHE A 19 3.14 -39.48 -18.26
C PHE A 19 2.94 -38.91 -19.67
N THR A 20 1.72 -39.05 -20.23
CA THR A 20 1.48 -38.80 -21.66
C THR A 20 1.63 -37.32 -22.01
N ILE A 21 1.08 -36.42 -21.18
CA ILE A 21 1.19 -34.98 -21.42
C ILE A 21 2.66 -34.54 -21.35
N THR A 22 3.43 -35.07 -20.41
CA THR A 22 4.85 -34.70 -20.28
C THR A 22 5.66 -35.14 -21.50
N VAL A 23 5.47 -36.38 -21.97
CA VAL A 23 6.12 -36.88 -23.18
C VAL A 23 5.72 -36.06 -24.41
N ASP A 24 4.42 -35.80 -24.60
CA ASP A 24 3.90 -35.04 -25.74
C ASP A 24 4.45 -33.61 -25.78
N VAL A 25 4.37 -32.88 -24.66
CA VAL A 25 4.86 -31.49 -24.56
C VAL A 25 6.36 -31.40 -24.84
N LEU A 26 7.17 -32.30 -24.26
CA LEU A 26 8.62 -32.32 -24.49
C LEU A 26 8.95 -32.63 -25.96
N ARG A 27 8.27 -33.61 -26.58
CA ARG A 27 8.47 -33.94 -28.01
C ARG A 27 8.03 -32.79 -28.93
N ARG A 28 6.96 -32.06 -28.60
CA ARG A 28 6.55 -30.83 -29.33
C ARG A 28 7.63 -29.75 -29.26
N ALA A 29 8.34 -29.64 -28.14
CA ALA A 29 9.49 -28.75 -27.98
C ALA A 29 10.77 -29.22 -28.70
N LYS A 30 10.70 -30.28 -29.51
CA LYS A 30 11.85 -30.92 -30.18
C LYS A 30 12.89 -31.48 -29.21
N VAL A 31 12.48 -31.84 -28.00
CA VAL A 31 13.27 -32.67 -27.08
C VAL A 31 13.14 -34.13 -27.52
N GLU A 32 14.27 -34.82 -27.67
CA GLU A 32 14.32 -36.27 -27.93
C GLU A 32 14.00 -37.00 -26.62
N VAL A 33 12.80 -37.56 -26.53
CA VAL A 33 12.32 -38.22 -25.31
C VAL A 33 12.39 -39.73 -25.46
N THR A 34 13.19 -40.36 -24.60
CA THR A 34 13.26 -41.82 -24.41
C THR A 34 12.31 -42.24 -23.29
N VAL A 35 11.30 -43.03 -23.63
CA VAL A 35 10.42 -43.67 -22.65
C VAL A 35 11.10 -44.93 -22.11
N LEU A 36 11.53 -44.87 -20.86
CA LEU A 36 12.28 -45.95 -20.20
C LEU A 36 11.35 -46.77 -19.31
N GLY A 37 11.03 -47.99 -19.75
CA GLY A 37 10.22 -48.94 -19.02
C GLY A 37 10.98 -49.60 -17.88
N VAL A 38 10.45 -49.61 -16.66
CA VAL A 38 11.09 -50.22 -15.48
C VAL A 38 10.20 -51.32 -14.93
N GLU A 39 10.75 -52.53 -14.81
CA GLU A 39 10.05 -53.72 -14.32
C GLU A 39 8.76 -54.06 -15.08
N ILE A 40 8.74 -53.80 -16.39
CA ILE A 40 7.59 -54.11 -17.26
C ILE A 40 7.79 -55.48 -17.92
N SER A 41 6.98 -56.45 -17.51
CA SER A 41 7.03 -57.82 -18.05
C SER A 41 6.47 -57.91 -19.47
N ASN A 42 5.39 -57.19 -19.77
CA ASN A 42 4.72 -57.22 -21.07
C ASN A 42 5.40 -56.25 -22.08
N ILE A 43 4.84 -56.13 -23.28
CA ILE A 43 5.26 -55.12 -24.27
C ILE A 43 4.71 -53.71 -23.94
N PHE A 44 3.79 -53.61 -22.96
CA PHE A 44 3.18 -52.38 -22.49
C PHE A 44 3.11 -52.37 -20.96
N ALA A 45 3.06 -51.19 -20.35
CA ALA A 45 2.65 -50.99 -18.97
C ALA A 45 1.13 -50.72 -18.91
N THR A 46 0.44 -51.26 -17.91
CA THR A 46 -0.94 -50.90 -17.60
C THR A 46 -0.94 -49.75 -16.58
N CYS A 47 -1.33 -48.55 -17.04
CA CYS A 47 -1.40 -47.35 -16.22
C CYS A 47 -2.54 -47.41 -15.17
N SER A 48 -2.56 -46.45 -14.26
CA SER A 48 -3.43 -46.44 -13.07
C SER A 48 -4.94 -46.53 -13.35
N ARG A 49 -5.40 -46.08 -14.53
CA ARG A 49 -6.81 -46.23 -14.99
C ARG A 49 -6.96 -47.16 -16.19
N GLY A 50 -5.97 -48.01 -16.46
CA GLY A 50 -6.04 -49.08 -17.45
C GLY A 50 -5.60 -48.72 -18.86
N VAL A 51 -5.13 -47.48 -19.11
CA VAL A 51 -4.47 -47.14 -20.38
C VAL A 51 -3.19 -47.97 -20.53
N LYS A 52 -2.96 -48.52 -21.72
CA LYS A 52 -1.77 -49.33 -22.02
C LYS A 52 -0.78 -48.52 -22.82
N ILE A 53 0.45 -48.38 -22.32
CA ILE A 53 1.50 -47.59 -22.94
C ILE A 53 2.74 -48.45 -23.15
N CYS A 54 3.30 -48.45 -24.36
CA CYS A 54 4.53 -49.17 -24.67
C CYS A 54 5.77 -48.30 -24.36
N PRO A 55 6.77 -48.83 -23.64
CA PRO A 55 8.05 -48.14 -23.51
C PRO A 55 8.84 -48.17 -24.83
N ASP A 56 9.72 -47.19 -25.05
CA ASP A 56 10.66 -47.21 -26.19
C ASP A 56 11.75 -48.27 -25.95
N ILE A 57 12.21 -48.38 -24.70
CA ILE A 57 13.22 -49.34 -24.25
C ILE A 57 12.92 -49.82 -22.83
N LYS A 58 13.31 -51.05 -22.49
CA LYS A 58 13.27 -51.57 -21.11
C LYS A 58 14.58 -51.31 -20.40
N PHE A 59 14.51 -50.92 -19.13
CA PHE A 59 15.67 -50.56 -18.33
C PHE A 59 16.57 -51.77 -18.03
N GLU A 60 15.98 -52.97 -18.00
CA GLU A 60 16.70 -54.22 -17.78
C GLU A 60 17.58 -54.62 -18.98
N ASP A 61 17.22 -54.16 -20.19
CA ASP A 61 17.84 -54.57 -21.45
C ASP A 61 18.91 -53.57 -21.94
N THR A 62 19.19 -52.50 -21.19
CA THR A 62 20.12 -51.46 -21.62
C THR A 62 20.92 -50.84 -20.47
N SER A 63 22.05 -50.22 -20.80
CA SER A 63 22.81 -49.38 -19.88
C SER A 63 22.59 -47.91 -20.24
N ILE A 64 21.89 -47.19 -19.38
CA ILE A 64 21.67 -45.75 -19.50
C ILE A 64 22.69 -45.02 -18.63
N LYS A 65 23.32 -43.97 -19.17
CA LYS A 65 24.20 -43.07 -18.41
C LYS A 65 23.59 -41.68 -18.37
N ALA A 66 23.66 -41.01 -17.23
CA ALA A 66 23.08 -39.68 -17.10
C ALA A 66 23.73 -38.68 -18.05
N GLN A 67 25.03 -38.86 -18.37
CA GLN A 67 25.79 -37.99 -19.27
C GLN A 67 25.16 -37.81 -20.66
N ASP A 68 24.42 -38.80 -21.16
CA ASP A 68 23.86 -38.82 -22.52
C ASP A 68 22.52 -38.06 -22.65
N TYR A 69 21.96 -37.59 -21.53
CA TYR A 69 20.65 -36.94 -21.47
C TYR A 69 20.72 -35.60 -20.74
N ASP A 70 19.73 -34.73 -20.87
CA ASP A 70 19.66 -33.44 -20.17
C ASP A 70 18.65 -33.44 -19.01
N ALA A 71 17.68 -34.36 -19.02
CA ALA A 71 16.64 -34.46 -18.01
C ALA A 71 16.23 -35.90 -17.71
N ILE A 72 15.78 -36.14 -16.48
CA ILE A 72 15.04 -37.34 -16.09
C ILE A 72 13.73 -36.91 -15.40
N ILE A 73 12.62 -37.52 -15.83
CA ILE A 73 11.28 -37.21 -15.36
C ILE A 73 10.65 -38.46 -14.74
N ILE A 74 10.08 -38.28 -13.55
CA ILE A 74 9.40 -39.29 -12.75
C ILE A 74 7.90 -38.92 -12.67
N PRO A 75 7.04 -39.59 -13.45
CA PRO A 75 5.60 -39.44 -13.35
C PRO A 75 5.05 -39.93 -12.00
N GLY A 76 3.81 -39.57 -11.68
CA GLY A 76 3.11 -40.10 -10.53
C GLY A 76 2.42 -41.45 -10.79
N GLY A 77 1.48 -41.76 -9.91
CA GLY A 77 0.84 -43.08 -9.80
C GLY A 77 1.43 -43.87 -8.65
N ALA A 78 0.57 -44.46 -7.81
CA ALA A 78 0.99 -45.19 -6.62
C ALA A 78 1.84 -46.43 -6.96
N GLY A 79 1.52 -47.11 -8.07
CA GLY A 79 2.32 -48.21 -8.60
C GLY A 79 3.72 -47.74 -8.99
N SER A 80 3.80 -46.61 -9.72
CA SER A 80 5.08 -46.03 -10.14
C SER A 80 5.97 -45.59 -8.98
N ALA A 81 5.39 -44.87 -8.02
CA ALA A 81 6.12 -44.45 -6.82
C ALA A 81 6.67 -45.66 -6.04
N LYS A 82 5.89 -46.74 -5.92
CA LYS A 82 6.30 -47.97 -5.23
C LYS A 82 7.44 -48.69 -5.96
N THR A 83 7.30 -48.93 -7.26
CA THR A 83 8.31 -49.62 -8.08
C THR A 83 9.62 -48.85 -8.09
N LEU A 84 9.59 -47.56 -8.40
CA LEU A 84 10.82 -46.75 -8.51
C LEU A 84 11.50 -46.53 -7.16
N SER A 85 10.75 -46.41 -6.05
CA SER A 85 11.33 -46.29 -4.71
C SER A 85 12.02 -47.59 -4.25
N GLY A 86 11.53 -48.74 -4.71
CA GLY A 86 12.09 -50.07 -4.43
C GLY A 86 13.24 -50.48 -5.34
N ASN A 87 13.46 -49.80 -6.46
CA ASN A 87 14.45 -50.18 -7.46
C ASN A 87 15.77 -49.39 -7.30
N GLU A 88 16.82 -50.07 -6.83
CA GLU A 88 18.14 -49.43 -6.58
C GLU A 88 18.80 -48.87 -7.84
N LYS A 89 18.60 -49.50 -9.01
CA LYS A 89 19.15 -48.99 -10.28
C LYS A 89 18.49 -47.67 -10.67
N ALA A 90 17.17 -47.57 -10.51
CA ALA A 90 16.41 -46.35 -10.80
C ALA A 90 16.83 -45.20 -9.87
N LYS A 91 16.93 -45.46 -8.56
CA LYS A 91 17.40 -44.47 -7.58
C LYS A 91 18.82 -43.99 -7.86
N SER A 92 19.72 -44.92 -8.20
CA SER A 92 21.11 -44.59 -8.55
C SER A 92 21.18 -43.70 -9.79
N LEU A 93 20.39 -44.01 -10.82
CA LEU A 93 20.32 -43.20 -12.03
C LEU A 93 19.77 -41.79 -11.75
N ILE A 94 18.70 -41.67 -10.95
CA ILE A 94 18.14 -40.37 -10.53
C ILE A 94 19.21 -39.53 -9.83
N MET A 95 19.97 -40.12 -8.90
CA MET A 95 21.06 -39.42 -8.21
C MET A 95 22.22 -39.07 -9.14
N GLU A 96 22.51 -39.87 -10.16
CA GLU A 96 23.51 -39.54 -11.18
C GLU A 96 23.11 -38.27 -11.96
N PHE A 97 21.84 -38.13 -12.37
CA PHE A 97 21.33 -36.91 -12.99
C PHE A 97 21.38 -35.72 -12.04
N TYR A 98 20.96 -35.91 -10.78
CA TYR A 98 20.97 -34.86 -9.77
C TYR A 98 22.40 -34.31 -9.53
N ASN A 99 23.37 -35.21 -9.32
CA ASN A 99 24.77 -34.87 -9.08
C ASN A 99 25.44 -34.24 -10.31
N ALA A 100 25.04 -34.64 -11.52
CA ALA A 100 25.48 -34.03 -12.76
C ALA A 100 24.83 -32.66 -13.06
N LYS A 101 24.04 -32.10 -12.12
CA LYS A 101 23.29 -30.84 -12.26
C LYS A 101 22.35 -30.83 -13.47
N LYS A 102 21.81 -31.99 -13.82
CA LYS A 102 20.80 -32.19 -14.87
C LYS A 102 19.41 -32.09 -14.26
N ILE A 103 18.40 -31.81 -15.08
CA ILE A 103 17.04 -31.65 -14.57
C ILE A 103 16.52 -32.98 -14.05
N VAL A 104 16.04 -32.99 -12.80
CA VAL A 104 15.35 -34.11 -12.17
C VAL A 104 13.96 -33.64 -11.78
N ALA A 105 12.94 -34.18 -12.46
CA ALA A 105 11.58 -33.67 -12.32
C ALA A 105 10.63 -34.74 -11.78
N PHE A 106 9.84 -34.40 -10.76
CA PHE A 106 8.88 -35.30 -10.11
C PHE A 106 7.47 -34.71 -10.13
N ILE A 107 6.44 -35.52 -10.29
CA ILE A 107 5.06 -35.05 -10.20
C ILE A 107 4.23 -35.99 -9.34
N CYS A 108 3.29 -35.41 -8.57
CA CYS A 108 2.28 -36.15 -7.83
C CYS A 108 2.89 -37.09 -6.78
N ALA A 109 2.63 -38.40 -6.89
CA ALA A 109 3.24 -39.42 -6.04
C ALA A 109 4.72 -39.68 -6.38
N GLY A 110 5.19 -39.27 -7.56
CA GLY A 110 6.57 -39.39 -8.00
C GLY A 110 7.56 -38.67 -7.06
N THR A 111 7.12 -37.62 -6.35
CA THR A 111 7.95 -36.93 -5.35
C THR A 111 8.37 -37.84 -4.19
N LEU A 112 7.66 -38.95 -3.92
CA LEU A 112 8.12 -39.95 -2.94
C LEU A 112 9.42 -40.64 -3.38
N VAL A 113 9.64 -40.76 -4.69
CA VAL A 113 10.88 -41.30 -5.26
C VAL A 113 12.05 -40.36 -4.99
N ALA A 114 11.82 -39.04 -4.95
CA ALA A 114 12.87 -38.08 -4.57
C ALA A 114 13.38 -38.36 -3.15
N LYS A 115 12.46 -38.62 -2.21
CA LYS A 115 12.78 -39.04 -0.84
C LYS A 115 13.54 -40.36 -0.82
N ALA A 116 13.06 -41.37 -1.54
CA ALA A 116 13.68 -42.70 -1.57
C ALA A 116 15.07 -42.71 -2.23
N ALA A 117 15.27 -41.91 -3.27
CA ALA A 117 16.53 -41.78 -4.00
C ALA A 117 17.60 -40.98 -3.22
N GLY A 118 17.19 -40.22 -2.21
CA GLY A 118 18.11 -39.40 -1.40
C GLY A 118 18.35 -38.00 -1.94
N ILE A 119 17.39 -37.42 -2.67
CA ILE A 119 17.45 -35.99 -3.04
C ILE A 119 17.48 -35.16 -1.76
N PRO A 120 18.45 -34.22 -1.59
CA PRO A 120 18.64 -33.50 -0.33
C PRO A 120 17.36 -32.83 0.20
N HIS A 121 17.10 -33.05 1.50
CA HIS A 121 15.94 -32.55 2.23
C HIS A 121 15.90 -31.02 2.36
N THR A 122 17.00 -30.34 2.08
CA THR A 122 17.05 -28.88 1.99
C THR A 122 16.28 -28.31 0.81
N HIS A 123 15.93 -29.15 -0.17
CA HIS A 123 15.19 -28.69 -1.34
C HIS A 123 13.74 -28.35 -1.02
N LYS A 124 13.26 -27.32 -1.70
CA LYS A 124 11.85 -26.97 -1.72
C LYS A 124 11.10 -27.83 -2.71
N VAL A 125 10.00 -28.47 -2.27
CA VAL A 125 9.24 -29.42 -3.11
C VAL A 125 7.72 -29.25 -2.97
N THR A 126 6.98 -29.81 -3.91
CA THR A 126 5.54 -30.02 -3.83
C THR A 126 5.17 -31.44 -4.29
N SER A 127 3.93 -31.88 -4.01
CA SER A 127 3.48 -33.25 -4.30
C SER A 127 1.96 -33.35 -4.43
N TYR A 128 1.47 -34.57 -4.66
CA TYR A 128 0.06 -34.87 -4.50
C TYR A 128 -0.42 -34.67 -3.07
N VAL A 129 -1.71 -34.39 -2.93
CA VAL A 129 -2.39 -34.18 -1.65
C VAL A 129 -2.56 -35.48 -0.85
N GLY A 130 -2.99 -35.36 0.41
CA GLY A 130 -3.31 -36.51 1.27
C GLY A 130 -2.05 -37.32 1.65
N PRO A 131 -2.09 -38.66 1.56
CA PRO A 131 -1.04 -39.54 2.10
C PRO A 131 0.37 -39.32 1.51
N VAL A 132 0.47 -38.75 0.30
CA VAL A 132 1.75 -38.40 -0.31
C VAL A 132 2.36 -37.18 0.37
N ARG A 133 1.56 -36.13 0.60
CA ARG A 133 1.98 -34.88 1.25
C ARG A 133 2.42 -35.13 2.70
N GLU A 134 1.66 -35.95 3.43
CA GLU A 134 1.95 -36.28 4.84
C GLU A 134 3.35 -36.90 5.03
N GLN A 135 3.85 -37.64 4.04
CA GLN A 135 5.19 -38.25 4.10
C GLN A 135 6.34 -37.32 3.74
N LEU A 136 6.05 -36.12 3.22
CA LEU A 136 7.02 -35.17 2.69
C LEU A 136 7.06 -33.85 3.46
N ILE A 137 5.94 -33.44 4.08
CA ILE A 137 5.80 -32.12 4.71
C ILE A 137 6.78 -31.88 5.87
N ASP A 138 7.11 -32.92 6.63
CA ASP A 138 8.06 -32.84 7.75
C ASP A 138 9.51 -33.15 7.33
N VAL A 139 9.73 -33.45 6.04
CA VAL A 139 11.02 -33.90 5.51
C VAL A 139 11.65 -32.85 4.60
N TYR A 140 10.87 -32.16 3.77
CA TYR A 140 11.34 -31.15 2.83
C TYR A 140 10.75 -29.77 3.16
N ASP A 141 11.32 -28.69 2.61
CA ASP A 141 10.64 -27.38 2.57
C ASP A 141 9.42 -27.49 1.64
N TYR A 142 8.23 -27.69 2.22
CA TYR A 142 7.05 -28.04 1.44
C TYR A 142 6.27 -26.81 0.99
N SER A 143 5.93 -26.74 -0.30
CA SER A 143 5.05 -25.72 -0.87
C SER A 143 3.77 -26.29 -1.48
N GLU A 144 2.72 -25.49 -1.43
CA GLU A 144 1.44 -25.76 -2.08
C GLU A 144 1.33 -25.12 -3.48
N ASP A 145 2.41 -24.52 -3.99
CA ASP A 145 2.47 -24.01 -5.37
C ASP A 145 2.23 -25.13 -6.39
N ARG A 146 1.64 -24.78 -7.55
CA ARG A 146 1.30 -25.77 -8.58
C ARG A 146 2.53 -26.50 -9.14
N VAL A 147 3.63 -25.76 -9.29
CA VAL A 147 4.96 -26.26 -9.68
C VAL A 147 5.99 -25.52 -8.82
N VAL A 148 6.99 -26.25 -8.34
CA VAL A 148 8.13 -25.72 -7.58
C VAL A 148 9.40 -26.05 -8.34
N ILE A 149 10.30 -25.08 -8.45
CA ILE A 149 11.64 -25.24 -9.02
C ILE A 149 12.62 -24.87 -7.92
N ASP A 150 13.57 -25.75 -7.64
CA ASP A 150 14.67 -25.48 -6.73
C ASP A 150 15.94 -26.13 -7.26
N ASP A 151 16.92 -25.29 -7.64
CA ASP A 151 18.06 -25.66 -8.48
C ASP A 151 17.65 -26.49 -9.73
N ASN A 152 18.16 -27.73 -9.83
CA ASN A 152 17.89 -28.66 -10.90
C ASN A 152 16.75 -29.64 -10.57
N VAL A 153 16.01 -29.41 -9.49
CA VAL A 153 14.86 -30.21 -9.07
C VAL A 153 13.55 -29.48 -9.40
N ILE A 154 12.66 -30.13 -10.14
CA ILE A 154 11.34 -29.58 -10.49
C ILE A 154 10.26 -30.51 -9.93
N THR A 155 9.31 -29.97 -9.17
CA THR A 155 8.21 -30.77 -8.62
C THR A 155 6.84 -30.18 -8.94
N SER A 156 5.80 -31.03 -9.05
CA SER A 156 4.42 -30.61 -9.37
C SER A 156 3.37 -31.45 -8.66
N ARG A 157 2.15 -30.92 -8.52
CA ARG A 157 1.14 -31.48 -7.59
C ARG A 157 0.38 -32.70 -8.08
N GLY A 158 -0.06 -32.75 -9.33
CA GLY A 158 -0.96 -33.82 -9.81
C GLY A 158 -1.42 -33.64 -11.26
N PRO A 159 -2.40 -34.43 -11.75
CA PRO A 159 -2.74 -34.47 -13.17
C PRO A 159 -3.27 -33.13 -13.71
N GLY A 160 -3.95 -32.34 -12.87
CA GLY A 160 -4.40 -30.98 -13.22
C GLY A 160 -3.29 -29.92 -13.34
N THR A 161 -2.03 -30.28 -13.07
CA THR A 161 -0.86 -29.40 -13.16
C THR A 161 0.14 -29.83 -14.24
N THR A 162 -0.07 -30.97 -14.91
CA THR A 162 0.92 -31.58 -15.80
C THR A 162 1.35 -30.69 -16.98
N PHE A 163 0.42 -29.96 -17.61
CA PHE A 163 0.82 -29.02 -18.68
C PHE A 163 1.75 -27.93 -18.17
N LEU A 164 1.48 -27.36 -16.99
CA LEU A 164 2.34 -26.36 -16.38
C LEU A 164 3.71 -26.96 -16.04
N PHE A 165 3.73 -28.16 -15.45
CA PHE A 165 4.94 -28.92 -15.14
C PHE A 165 5.82 -29.16 -16.38
N ALA A 166 5.23 -29.71 -17.44
CA ALA A 166 5.96 -30.04 -18.66
C ALA A 166 6.47 -28.77 -19.38
N LEU A 167 5.68 -27.70 -19.44
CA LEU A 167 6.10 -26.42 -20.00
C LEU A 167 7.22 -25.76 -19.19
N THR A 168 7.21 -25.93 -17.86
CA THR A 168 8.33 -25.51 -17.00
C THR A 168 9.60 -26.28 -17.33
N ILE A 169 9.53 -27.61 -17.53
CA ILE A 169 10.69 -28.40 -17.95
C ILE A 169 11.20 -27.93 -19.33
N VAL A 170 10.29 -27.70 -20.29
CA VAL A 170 10.66 -27.16 -21.62
C VAL A 170 11.40 -25.82 -21.49
N GLU A 171 10.91 -24.91 -20.65
CA GLU A 171 11.56 -23.61 -20.42
C GLU A 171 13.00 -23.78 -19.93
N HIS A 172 13.25 -24.72 -19.03
CA HIS A 172 14.58 -24.96 -18.45
C HIS A 172 15.51 -25.77 -19.35
N LEU A 173 14.97 -26.63 -20.21
CA LEU A 173 15.77 -27.36 -21.21
C LEU A 173 16.11 -26.53 -22.44
N THR A 174 15.18 -25.68 -22.86
CA THR A 174 15.26 -24.90 -24.09
C THR A 174 15.31 -23.42 -23.75
N ASP A 175 14.16 -22.73 -23.79
CA ASP A 175 14.03 -21.34 -23.45
C ASP A 175 12.55 -20.95 -23.24
N LEU A 176 12.35 -19.78 -22.61
CA LEU A 176 11.02 -19.22 -22.31
C LEU A 176 10.17 -18.92 -23.57
N ARG A 177 10.79 -18.64 -24.72
CA ARG A 177 10.04 -18.36 -25.96
C ARG A 177 9.46 -19.65 -26.53
N THR A 178 10.22 -20.73 -26.54
CA THR A 178 9.76 -22.06 -26.96
C THR A 178 8.61 -22.54 -26.07
N SER A 179 8.76 -22.42 -24.74
CA SER A 179 7.69 -22.75 -23.79
C SER A 179 6.42 -21.92 -24.00
N ASN A 180 6.53 -20.60 -24.17
CA ASN A 180 5.36 -19.74 -24.43
C ASN A 180 4.71 -20.03 -25.80
N ALA A 181 5.47 -20.33 -26.84
CA ALA A 181 4.92 -20.67 -28.14
C ALA A 181 4.07 -21.95 -28.07
N LEU A 182 4.57 -22.99 -27.41
CA LEU A 182 3.80 -24.21 -27.16
C LEU A 182 2.60 -23.96 -26.26
N LYS A 183 2.76 -23.11 -25.24
CA LYS A 183 1.66 -22.73 -24.36
C LYS A 183 0.47 -22.17 -25.14
N ASP A 184 0.76 -21.27 -26.08
CA ASP A 184 -0.23 -20.65 -26.96
C ASP A 184 -0.78 -21.65 -27.98
N GLU A 185 0.07 -22.46 -28.63
CA GLU A 185 -0.34 -23.50 -29.59
C GLU A 185 -1.27 -24.54 -28.96
N MET A 186 -0.93 -25.00 -27.77
CA MET A 186 -1.66 -26.03 -27.03
C MET A 186 -2.83 -25.47 -26.22
N LEU A 187 -3.08 -24.16 -26.28
CA LEU A 187 -4.15 -23.46 -25.54
C LEU A 187 -4.09 -23.71 -24.02
N THR A 188 -2.89 -23.91 -23.49
CA THR A 188 -2.65 -24.17 -22.06
C THR A 188 -2.57 -22.83 -21.32
N CYS A 189 -3.71 -22.14 -21.23
CA CYS A 189 -3.77 -20.82 -20.62
C CYS A 189 -3.25 -20.81 -19.17
N SER A 190 -2.49 -19.76 -18.84
CA SER A 190 -2.36 -19.27 -17.45
C SER A 190 -3.76 -19.01 -16.86
N PRO A 191 -3.95 -19.07 -15.54
CA PRO A 191 -5.25 -19.21 -14.90
C PRO A 191 -6.25 -18.14 -15.37
N PHE A 192 -7.52 -18.55 -15.42
CA PHE A 192 -8.77 -17.91 -15.84
C PHE A 192 -9.08 -16.48 -15.34
N VAL A 193 -8.09 -15.59 -15.18
CA VAL A 193 -8.29 -14.20 -14.76
C VAL A 193 -8.18 -13.28 -15.97
N LYS A 194 -9.33 -12.82 -16.46
CA LYS A 194 -9.42 -11.78 -17.49
C LYS A 194 -8.65 -10.53 -17.03
N GLN A 195 -7.61 -10.16 -17.76
CA GLN A 195 -6.82 -8.96 -17.47
C GLN A 195 -7.70 -7.70 -17.60
N GLN A 196 -8.08 -7.09 -16.47
CA GLN A 196 -8.98 -5.94 -16.44
C GLN A 196 -8.31 -4.64 -16.92
N LYS A 197 -7.05 -4.40 -16.54
CA LYS A 197 -6.28 -3.20 -16.91
C LYS A 197 -5.48 -3.44 -18.19
N ASN A 198 -6.19 -3.62 -19.31
CA ASN A 198 -5.60 -3.86 -20.62
C ASN A 198 -5.36 -2.54 -21.40
N LYS A 199 -4.75 -2.64 -22.59
CA LYS A 199 -4.51 -1.47 -23.47
C LYS A 199 -5.81 -0.70 -23.79
N ALA A 200 -6.92 -1.42 -24.02
CA ALA A 200 -8.22 -0.82 -24.34
C ALA A 200 -8.83 -0.05 -23.15
N TYR A 201 -8.55 -0.48 -21.92
CA TYR A 201 -8.91 0.24 -20.69
C TYR A 201 -8.18 1.58 -20.63
N PHE A 202 -6.84 1.58 -20.74
CA PHE A 202 -6.06 2.81 -20.64
C PHE A 202 -6.36 3.82 -21.75
N LYS A 203 -6.65 3.36 -22.98
CA LYS A 203 -7.07 4.24 -24.09
C LYS A 203 -8.35 5.02 -23.80
N ARG A 204 -9.27 4.47 -22.99
CA ARG A 204 -10.58 5.08 -22.66
C ARG A 204 -10.65 5.59 -21.22
N TYR A 205 -9.56 5.47 -20.46
CA TYR A 205 -9.57 5.83 -19.05
C TYR A 205 -9.58 7.34 -18.87
N GLN A 206 -10.71 7.88 -18.42
CA GLN A 206 -10.83 9.30 -18.11
C GLN A 206 -10.28 9.59 -16.71
N VAL A 207 -9.14 10.28 -16.66
CA VAL A 207 -8.55 10.71 -15.38
C VAL A 207 -9.42 11.75 -14.70
N LYS A 208 -9.67 11.56 -13.41
CA LYS A 208 -10.30 12.61 -12.57
C LYS A 208 -9.33 13.80 -12.41
N TYR A 209 -9.87 14.95 -12.01
CA TYR A 209 -9.07 16.15 -11.74
C TYR A 209 -7.89 15.85 -10.79
N ARG A 210 -6.75 16.51 -11.02
CA ARG A 210 -5.50 16.26 -10.28
C ARG A 210 -5.69 16.25 -8.77
N ARG A 211 -6.32 17.29 -8.19
CA ARG A 211 -6.55 17.37 -6.73
C ARG A 211 -7.54 16.33 -6.19
N ARG A 212 -8.41 15.78 -7.04
CA ARG A 212 -9.31 14.67 -6.69
C ARG A 212 -8.55 13.34 -6.65
N ARG A 213 -7.61 13.13 -7.59
CA ARG A 213 -6.70 11.98 -7.61
C ARG A 213 -5.72 12.01 -6.44
N GLU A 214 -5.24 13.19 -6.08
CA GLU A 214 -4.42 13.40 -4.87
C GLU A 214 -5.22 13.29 -3.56
N GLY A 215 -6.56 13.16 -3.61
CA GLY A 215 -7.40 13.04 -2.42
C GLY A 215 -7.43 14.29 -1.54
N LYS A 216 -7.28 15.50 -2.11
CA LYS A 216 -7.14 16.76 -1.35
C LYS A 216 -8.33 17.72 -1.48
N THR A 217 -9.24 17.46 -2.41
CA THR A 217 -10.33 18.41 -2.70
C THR A 217 -11.58 17.68 -3.14
N ASP A 218 -12.66 17.95 -2.42
CA ASP A 218 -14.00 17.72 -2.91
C ASP A 218 -14.43 18.89 -3.79
N TYR A 219 -14.58 18.63 -5.09
CA TYR A 219 -15.02 19.62 -6.07
C TYR A 219 -16.50 19.95 -5.95
N TYR A 220 -17.31 19.06 -5.37
CA TYR A 220 -18.73 19.28 -5.16
C TYR A 220 -18.98 20.33 -4.07
N ALA A 221 -18.32 20.21 -2.92
CA ALA A 221 -18.28 21.24 -1.88
C ALA A 221 -17.64 22.53 -2.40
N ARG A 222 -16.47 22.44 -3.06
CA ARG A 222 -15.75 23.61 -3.58
C ARG A 222 -16.61 24.44 -4.54
N LYS A 223 -17.37 23.82 -5.45
CA LYS A 223 -18.26 24.52 -6.38
C LYS A 223 -19.22 25.45 -5.64
N ARG A 224 -19.83 24.99 -4.54
CA ARG A 224 -20.80 25.78 -3.76
C ARG A 224 -20.14 26.88 -2.91
N LEU A 225 -18.95 26.59 -2.38
CA LEU A 225 -18.20 27.54 -1.57
C LEU A 225 -17.61 28.68 -2.40
N VAL A 226 -17.19 28.40 -3.64
CA VAL A 226 -16.48 29.38 -4.49
C VAL A 226 -17.40 30.19 -5.40
N VAL A 227 -18.48 29.59 -5.92
CA VAL A 227 -19.36 30.31 -6.85
C VAL A 227 -20.05 31.48 -6.14
N GLN A 228 -19.87 32.67 -6.74
CA GLN A 228 -20.50 33.91 -6.31
C GLN A 228 -21.78 34.18 -7.12
N ALA A 229 -22.73 34.88 -6.52
CA ALA A 229 -23.91 35.37 -7.22
C ALA A 229 -23.51 36.32 -8.36
N LYS A 230 -24.07 36.13 -9.56
CA LYS A 230 -23.64 36.85 -10.76
C LYS A 230 -23.88 38.36 -10.71
N ASN A 231 -24.92 38.79 -9.99
CA ASN A 231 -25.21 40.19 -9.72
C ASN A 231 -24.22 40.89 -8.78
N LYS A 232 -23.30 40.15 -8.14
CA LYS A 232 -22.22 40.74 -7.32
C LYS A 232 -20.91 40.96 -8.11
N TYR A 233 -20.91 40.62 -9.41
CA TYR A 233 -19.81 40.85 -10.35
C TYR A 233 -18.44 40.40 -9.79
N ASN A 234 -17.53 41.35 -9.55
CA ASN A 234 -16.16 41.11 -9.09
C ASN A 234 -16.02 40.92 -7.57
N SER A 235 -17.12 40.96 -6.82
CA SER A 235 -17.07 40.84 -5.36
C SER A 235 -16.58 39.45 -4.95
N PRO A 236 -15.42 39.34 -4.29
CA PRO A 236 -14.87 38.04 -3.91
C PRO A 236 -15.75 37.37 -2.84
N LYS A 237 -15.87 36.05 -2.93
CA LYS A 237 -16.48 35.22 -1.89
C LYS A 237 -15.37 34.67 -1.01
N TYR A 238 -15.24 35.23 0.19
CA TYR A 238 -14.19 34.85 1.13
C TYR A 238 -14.56 33.57 1.88
N ARG A 239 -13.56 32.71 2.04
CA ARG A 239 -13.69 31.44 2.76
C ARG A 239 -12.58 31.30 3.79
N LEU A 240 -12.97 30.90 5.00
CA LEU A 240 -12.12 30.50 6.09
C LEU A 240 -11.72 29.03 5.88
N VAL A 241 -10.54 28.82 5.32
CA VAL A 241 -9.99 27.49 5.08
C VAL A 241 -9.25 27.03 6.32
N VAL A 242 -9.74 25.97 6.96
CA VAL A 242 -9.13 25.36 8.14
C VAL A 242 -8.63 23.97 7.77
N ARG A 243 -7.34 23.69 7.98
CA ARG A 243 -6.73 22.38 7.73
C ARG A 243 -5.86 21.96 8.89
N PHE A 244 -5.96 20.70 9.26
CA PHE A 244 -5.09 20.07 10.24
C PHE A 244 -4.07 19.21 9.49
N THR A 245 -2.80 19.39 9.86
CA THR A 245 -1.75 18.42 9.56
C THR A 245 -1.48 17.62 10.85
N ASN A 246 -0.53 16.68 10.82
CA ASN A 246 -0.22 15.88 12.01
C ASN A 246 0.32 16.71 13.18
N LYS A 247 0.91 17.89 12.93
CA LYS A 247 1.60 18.70 13.95
C LYS A 247 1.32 20.20 13.86
N ASP A 248 0.41 20.61 12.99
CA ASP A 248 0.14 22.03 12.74
C ASP A 248 -1.32 22.25 12.32
N ILE A 249 -1.83 23.44 12.61
CA ILE A 249 -3.16 23.92 12.22
C ILE A 249 -2.94 25.09 11.27
N VAL A 250 -3.60 25.03 10.11
CA VAL A 250 -3.52 26.03 9.06
C VAL A 250 -4.87 26.71 8.93
N CYS A 251 -4.92 28.00 9.23
CA CYS A 251 -6.12 28.83 9.03
C CYS A 251 -5.82 29.92 8.01
N GLN A 252 -6.64 30.04 6.97
CA GLN A 252 -6.42 31.02 5.90
C GLN A 252 -7.74 31.64 5.44
N ILE A 253 -7.75 32.96 5.21
CA ILE A 253 -8.84 33.62 4.48
C ILE A 253 -8.47 33.63 3.00
N ILE A 254 -9.28 32.96 2.19
CA ILE A 254 -9.02 32.75 0.76
C ILE A 254 -10.21 33.18 -0.08
N TYR A 255 -9.96 33.67 -1.29
CA TYR A 255 -10.98 33.84 -2.31
C TYR A 255 -10.46 33.34 -3.66
N ALA A 256 -11.35 32.99 -4.58
CA ALA A 256 -10.96 32.38 -5.85
C ALA A 256 -10.85 33.42 -6.98
N LYS A 257 -9.83 33.26 -7.83
CA LYS A 257 -9.73 33.88 -9.16
C LYS A 257 -9.51 32.80 -10.23
N LEU A 258 -9.55 33.19 -11.50
CA LEU A 258 -9.32 32.28 -12.63
C LEU A 258 -7.91 31.67 -12.63
N GLN A 259 -6.87 32.45 -12.28
CA GLN A 259 -5.49 31.94 -12.22
C GLN A 259 -5.27 30.97 -11.04
N GLY A 260 -6.07 31.10 -9.99
CA GLY A 260 -5.89 30.35 -8.75
C GLY A 260 -6.57 31.04 -7.57
N ASP A 261 -6.46 30.40 -6.41
CA ASP A 261 -6.93 30.97 -5.15
C ASP A 261 -5.92 32.01 -4.62
N PHE A 262 -6.44 33.13 -4.12
CA PHE A 262 -5.65 34.20 -3.51
C PHE A 262 -5.85 34.18 -2.01
N VAL A 263 -4.75 34.16 -1.26
CA VAL A 263 -4.75 34.19 0.20
C VAL A 263 -4.73 35.65 0.66
N LEU A 264 -5.75 36.08 1.37
CA LEU A 264 -5.83 37.42 1.95
C LEU A 264 -4.93 37.53 3.19
N SER A 265 -5.08 36.55 4.09
CA SER A 265 -4.36 36.42 5.35
C SER A 265 -4.21 34.93 5.70
N ALA A 266 -3.16 34.59 6.43
CA ALA A 266 -2.90 33.25 6.93
C ALA A 266 -2.41 33.33 8.37
N ALA A 267 -2.72 32.32 9.18
CA ALA A 267 -2.20 32.09 10.52
C ALA A 267 -1.97 30.58 10.71
N TYR A 268 -0.94 30.24 11.47
CA TYR A 268 -0.54 28.87 11.72
C TYR A 268 -0.35 28.60 13.21
N ALA A 269 -0.62 27.37 13.67
CA ALA A 269 -0.43 27.02 15.08
C ALA A 269 1.05 27.07 15.50
N HIS A 270 1.99 26.84 14.59
CA HIS A 270 3.41 27.01 14.88
C HIS A 270 3.84 28.47 15.16
N GLU A 271 2.94 29.46 14.97
CA GLU A 271 3.16 30.84 15.41
C GLU A 271 2.77 31.05 16.89
N LEU A 272 1.92 30.17 17.46
CA LEU A 272 1.40 30.30 18.82
C LEU A 272 2.47 30.33 19.93
N PRO A 273 3.64 29.68 19.81
CA PRO A 273 4.71 29.82 20.79
C PRO A 273 5.19 31.27 21.01
N ARG A 274 5.03 32.16 20.03
CA ARG A 274 5.30 33.60 20.20
C ARG A 274 4.34 34.25 21.20
N TYR A 275 3.13 33.72 21.29
CA TYR A 275 2.05 34.21 22.13
C TYR A 275 1.92 33.38 23.43
N GLY A 276 2.95 32.63 23.83
CA GLY A 276 2.95 31.90 25.11
C GLY A 276 2.60 30.41 25.01
N VAL A 277 1.94 29.94 23.96
CA VAL A 277 1.54 28.52 23.83
C VAL A 277 2.71 27.66 23.34
N LYS A 278 3.46 27.08 24.28
CA LYS A 278 4.68 26.29 23.99
C LYS A 278 4.46 24.78 23.84
N GLY A 279 3.25 24.30 24.10
CA GLY A 279 2.88 22.87 24.01
C GLY A 279 1.49 22.68 23.37
N GLY A 280 1.24 21.50 22.80
CA GLY A 280 -0.12 21.11 22.41
C GLY A 280 -0.70 21.77 21.16
N LEU A 281 0.13 22.17 20.18
CA LEU A 281 -0.26 22.99 19.00
C LEU A 281 -1.35 22.43 18.07
N THR A 282 -1.89 21.24 18.31
CA THR A 282 -2.96 20.65 17.49
C THR A 282 -4.24 20.35 18.28
N ASN A 283 -4.33 20.75 19.54
CA ASN A 283 -5.54 20.54 20.35
C ASN A 283 -6.67 21.52 19.97
N TRP A 284 -7.79 21.46 20.70
CA TRP A 284 -8.95 22.32 20.44
C TRP A 284 -8.66 23.80 20.77
N ALA A 285 -8.04 24.06 21.92
CA ALA A 285 -7.64 25.40 22.37
C ALA A 285 -6.66 26.09 21.38
N SER A 286 -5.66 25.36 20.87
CA SER A 286 -4.76 25.85 19.82
C SER A 286 -5.50 26.12 18.50
N ALA A 287 -6.54 25.35 18.17
CA ALA A 287 -7.36 25.63 17.00
C ALA A 287 -8.11 26.94 17.17
N TYR A 288 -8.72 27.16 18.34
CA TYR A 288 -9.37 28.41 18.72
C TYR A 288 -8.40 29.60 18.62
N ALA A 289 -7.26 29.53 19.30
CA ALA A 289 -6.24 30.59 19.27
C ALA A 289 -5.72 30.88 17.85
N THR A 290 -5.53 29.86 17.01
CA THR A 290 -5.14 30.06 15.60
C THR A 290 -6.23 30.76 14.78
N GLY A 291 -7.50 30.45 15.05
CA GLY A 291 -8.65 31.13 14.46
C GLY A 291 -8.74 32.60 14.88
N LEU A 292 -8.58 32.87 16.18
CA LEU A 292 -8.54 34.21 16.76
C LEU A 292 -7.41 35.05 16.15
N LEU A 293 -6.20 34.47 16.05
CA LEU A 293 -5.05 35.11 15.41
C LEU A 293 -5.33 35.48 13.96
N LEU A 294 -5.94 34.58 13.19
CA LEU A 294 -6.31 34.87 11.80
C LEU A 294 -7.34 36.01 11.72
N ALA A 295 -8.32 36.02 12.62
CA ALA A 295 -9.36 37.05 12.65
C ALA A 295 -8.79 38.43 12.93
N ARG A 296 -8.06 38.59 14.04
CA ARG A 296 -7.42 39.87 14.40
C ARG A 296 -6.45 40.35 13.31
N ARG A 297 -5.66 39.44 12.73
CA ARG A 297 -4.73 39.77 11.63
C ARG A 297 -5.47 40.24 10.37
N THR A 298 -6.59 39.62 10.04
CA THR A 298 -7.38 39.99 8.86
C THR A 298 -8.07 41.33 9.06
N LEU A 299 -8.66 41.56 10.23
CA LEU A 299 -9.35 42.81 10.53
C LEU A 299 -8.38 43.98 10.66
N ALA A 300 -7.22 43.79 11.29
CA ALA A 300 -6.16 44.81 11.35
C ALA A 300 -5.70 45.20 9.94
N LYS A 301 -5.49 44.22 9.05
CA LYS A 301 -5.13 44.47 7.66
C LYS A 301 -6.20 45.21 6.86
N LEU A 302 -7.47 45.08 7.24
CA LEU A 302 -8.62 45.73 6.60
C LEU A 302 -9.04 47.05 7.28
N GLY A 303 -8.38 47.45 8.38
CA GLY A 303 -8.76 48.64 9.14
C GLY A 303 -10.11 48.51 9.88
N LEU A 304 -10.48 47.28 10.26
CA LEU A 304 -11.75 46.96 10.95
C LEU A 304 -11.54 46.43 12.38
N ALA A 305 -10.30 46.36 12.85
CA ALA A 305 -9.95 45.75 14.13
C ALA A 305 -10.61 46.44 15.34
N ASP A 306 -10.67 47.78 15.33
CA ASP A 306 -11.23 48.59 16.42
C ASP A 306 -12.76 48.65 16.38
N LYS A 307 -13.35 48.42 15.21
CA LYS A 307 -14.82 48.44 15.03
C LYS A 307 -15.48 47.14 15.43
N TYR A 308 -14.76 46.03 15.25
CA TYR A 308 -15.22 44.68 15.57
C TYR A 308 -14.16 43.98 16.39
N GLU A 309 -14.13 44.28 17.68
CA GLU A 309 -13.23 43.63 18.64
C GLU A 309 -13.61 42.17 18.87
N GLY A 310 -14.91 41.87 18.77
CA GLY A 310 -15.47 40.55 19.04
C GLY A 310 -15.67 40.35 20.54
N PHE A 311 -15.59 39.10 21.00
CA PHE A 311 -15.73 38.76 22.43
C PHE A 311 -14.35 38.75 23.06
N SER A 312 -14.08 39.66 24.01
CA SER A 312 -12.79 39.76 24.73
C SER A 312 -12.59 38.59 25.69
N GLU A 313 -13.63 38.21 26.40
CA GLU A 313 -13.65 37.12 27.36
C GLU A 313 -14.60 36.03 26.85
N PRO A 314 -14.09 34.97 26.20
CA PRO A 314 -14.95 33.90 25.70
C PRO A 314 -15.54 33.10 26.86
N ASP A 315 -16.83 33.30 27.09
CA ASP A 315 -17.67 32.58 28.07
C ASP A 315 -18.25 31.26 27.53
N GLY A 316 -17.98 30.95 26.27
CA GLY A 316 -18.50 29.78 25.57
C GLY A 316 -19.82 30.03 24.83
N THR A 317 -20.47 31.18 25.01
CA THR A 317 -21.77 31.44 24.37
C THR A 317 -21.65 31.50 22.83
N VAL A 318 -22.62 30.91 22.14
CA VAL A 318 -22.64 30.89 20.67
C VAL A 318 -23.35 32.13 20.14
N GLN A 319 -22.58 33.20 19.97
CA GLN A 319 -23.06 34.47 19.43
C GLN A 319 -22.36 34.83 18.11
N LEU A 320 -23.09 35.52 17.24
CA LEU A 320 -22.59 36.03 15.96
C LEU A 320 -22.35 37.54 16.06
N ILE A 321 -21.36 38.03 15.33
CA ILE A 321 -21.09 39.47 15.29
C ILE A 321 -22.15 40.17 14.45
N GLU A 322 -22.85 41.10 15.08
CA GLU A 322 -23.85 41.92 14.42
C GLU A 322 -23.22 43.14 13.74
N ALA A 323 -23.96 43.73 12.79
CA ALA A 323 -23.51 44.93 12.13
C ALA A 323 -23.84 46.14 13.00
N ALA A 324 -22.82 46.86 13.46
CA ALA A 324 -23.02 48.16 14.10
C ALA A 324 -23.63 49.18 13.13
N GLU A 325 -24.52 50.05 13.64
CA GLU A 325 -25.29 51.01 12.85
C GLU A 325 -24.41 52.05 12.16
N ASP A 326 -23.36 52.54 12.84
CA ASP A 326 -22.44 53.57 12.35
C ASP A 326 -21.09 53.01 11.81
N ALA A 327 -21.04 51.72 11.46
CA ALA A 327 -19.83 51.07 10.97
C ALA A 327 -20.01 50.31 9.65
N PRO A 328 -18.94 50.13 8.84
CA PRO A 328 -18.98 49.22 7.70
C PRO A 328 -19.30 47.81 8.17
N ARG A 329 -20.21 47.10 7.49
CA ARG A 329 -20.62 45.73 7.84
C ARG A 329 -19.44 44.80 8.16
N PRO A 330 -19.59 43.85 9.10
CA PRO A 330 -18.50 42.99 9.54
C PRO A 330 -17.98 42.13 8.39
N PHE A 331 -16.68 41.82 8.44
CA PHE A 331 -16.03 41.01 7.40
C PHE A 331 -16.65 39.61 7.39
N LYS A 332 -17.25 39.23 6.26
CA LYS A 332 -17.94 37.94 6.10
C LYS A 332 -17.05 36.88 5.47
N ALA A 333 -16.90 35.74 6.13
CA ALA A 333 -16.20 34.57 5.61
C ALA A 333 -17.00 33.28 5.81
N PHE A 334 -16.92 32.34 4.86
CA PHE A 334 -17.58 31.04 4.97
C PHE A 334 -16.58 29.93 5.34
N LEU A 335 -16.92 29.08 6.30
CA LEU A 335 -16.05 27.95 6.66
C LEU A 335 -15.88 26.96 5.49
N ASP A 336 -14.64 26.64 5.16
CA ASP A 336 -14.24 25.58 4.23
C ASP A 336 -13.51 24.49 5.02
N VAL A 337 -14.24 23.40 5.32
CA VAL A 337 -13.74 22.23 6.05
C VAL A 337 -12.95 21.25 5.17
N GLY A 338 -13.04 21.40 3.84
CA GLY A 338 -12.40 20.50 2.88
C GLY A 338 -12.96 19.08 2.94
N LEU A 339 -12.10 18.13 3.32
CA LEU A 339 -12.44 16.71 3.45
C LEU A 339 -12.60 16.27 4.91
N ALA A 340 -12.44 17.20 5.87
CA ALA A 340 -12.65 16.90 7.27
C ALA A 340 -14.11 16.51 7.50
N ARG A 341 -14.33 15.44 8.28
CA ARG A 341 -15.67 15.02 8.68
C ARG A 341 -16.25 16.07 9.63
N THR A 342 -17.49 16.48 9.39
CA THR A 342 -18.21 17.45 10.22
C THR A 342 -18.94 16.73 11.37
N SER A 343 -18.19 16.26 12.36
CA SER A 343 -18.73 15.71 13.61
C SER A 343 -18.78 16.79 14.70
N THR A 344 -19.72 16.63 15.64
CA THR A 344 -19.78 17.49 16.84
C THR A 344 -18.50 17.35 17.65
N GLY A 345 -17.97 18.47 18.17
CA GLY A 345 -16.69 18.52 18.90
C GLY A 345 -15.44 18.55 18.02
N ALA A 346 -15.58 18.51 16.68
CA ALA A 346 -14.40 18.55 15.81
C ALA A 346 -13.63 19.89 15.94
N ARG A 347 -12.30 19.80 16.05
CA ARG A 347 -11.39 20.95 16.19
C ARG A 347 -11.49 21.99 15.07
N VAL A 348 -11.98 21.61 13.89
CA VAL A 348 -12.26 22.54 12.78
C VAL A 348 -13.25 23.62 13.21
N PHE A 349 -14.22 23.27 14.05
CA PHE A 349 -15.18 24.22 14.61
C PHE A 349 -14.56 25.06 15.74
N GLY A 350 -13.55 24.57 16.47
CA GLY A 350 -12.78 25.39 17.40
C GLY A 350 -12.10 26.57 16.70
N ALA A 351 -11.43 26.33 15.57
CA ALA A 351 -10.86 27.41 14.75
C ALA A 351 -11.92 28.35 14.15
N MET A 352 -13.11 27.83 13.84
CA MET A 352 -14.24 28.66 13.40
C MET A 352 -14.74 29.56 14.54
N LYS A 353 -14.87 29.01 15.76
CA LYS A 353 -15.30 29.74 16.96
C LYS A 353 -14.31 30.84 17.31
N GLY A 354 -13.02 30.55 17.35
CA GLY A 354 -11.99 31.57 17.56
C GLY A 354 -11.96 32.65 16.47
N ALA A 355 -12.21 32.29 15.21
CA ALA A 355 -12.32 33.28 14.14
C ALA A 355 -13.58 34.16 14.29
N SER A 356 -14.69 33.57 14.74
CA SER A 356 -15.92 34.30 15.04
C SER A 356 -15.72 35.26 16.20
N ASP A 357 -15.20 34.77 17.33
CA ASP A 357 -14.97 35.57 18.54
C ASP A 357 -13.92 36.66 18.33
N GLY A 358 -13.03 36.49 17.35
CA GLY A 358 -12.03 37.49 16.98
C GLY A 358 -12.52 38.63 16.10
N GLY A 359 -13.81 38.70 15.76
CA GLY A 359 -14.37 39.84 14.99
C GLY A 359 -14.86 39.51 13.57
N ILE A 360 -14.67 38.28 13.06
CA ILE A 360 -15.14 37.90 11.72
C ILE A 360 -16.57 37.36 11.77
N PHE A 361 -17.44 37.83 10.88
CA PHE A 361 -18.76 37.23 10.72
C PHE A 361 -18.66 35.91 9.94
N VAL A 362 -18.62 34.79 10.68
CA VAL A 362 -18.71 33.43 10.13
C VAL A 362 -20.10 32.86 10.43
N PRO A 363 -20.98 32.65 9.43
CA PRO A 363 -22.31 32.14 9.69
C PRO A 363 -22.25 30.67 10.15
N HIS A 364 -22.69 30.39 11.38
CA HIS A 364 -22.69 29.06 12.00
C HIS A 364 -23.80 28.91 13.06
N ASN A 365 -23.97 27.70 13.60
CA ASN A 365 -24.87 27.38 14.71
C ASN A 365 -24.13 26.59 15.81
N GLY A 366 -24.77 26.42 16.97
CA GLY A 366 -24.16 25.76 18.13
C GLY A 366 -23.98 24.24 18.00
N ASN A 367 -24.75 23.60 17.13
CA ASN A 367 -24.95 22.14 17.10
C ASN A 367 -23.69 21.28 16.85
N ARG A 368 -22.57 21.90 16.48
CA ARG A 368 -21.30 21.22 16.16
C ARG A 368 -20.20 21.49 17.17
N PHE A 369 -20.45 22.31 18.18
CA PHE A 369 -19.50 22.54 19.26
C PHE A 369 -19.50 21.40 20.28
N PRO A 370 -18.38 21.19 21.00
CA PRO A 370 -18.41 20.35 22.20
C PRO A 370 -19.45 20.90 23.17
N GLY A 371 -20.18 20.02 23.86
CA GLY A 371 -21.28 20.42 24.76
C GLY A 371 -22.66 20.48 24.12
N PHE A 372 -22.80 20.24 22.81
CA PHE A 372 -24.12 20.10 22.21
C PHE A 372 -24.74 18.74 22.50
N ASP A 373 -25.88 18.74 23.20
CA ASP A 373 -26.68 17.55 23.42
C ASP A 373 -27.68 17.35 22.28
N LEU A 374 -27.69 16.13 21.73
CA LEU A 374 -28.57 15.73 20.62
C LEU A 374 -30.03 15.54 21.07
N GLU A 375 -30.25 15.16 22.32
CA GLU A 375 -31.59 14.84 22.85
C GLU A 375 -32.34 16.13 23.19
N THR A 376 -31.73 16.97 24.03
CA THR A 376 -32.32 18.23 24.49
C THR A 376 -32.13 19.38 23.49
N LYS A 377 -31.21 19.24 22.52
CA LYS A 377 -30.84 20.28 21.53
C LYS A 377 -30.33 21.57 22.17
N THR A 378 -29.78 21.49 23.37
CA THR A 378 -29.15 22.61 24.08
C THR A 378 -27.62 22.56 23.94
N ASN A 379 -26.97 23.70 24.14
CA ASN A 379 -25.51 23.77 24.25
C ASN A 379 -25.15 23.97 25.72
N ASP A 380 -24.14 23.24 26.17
CA ASP A 380 -23.43 23.49 27.41
C ASP A 380 -22.30 24.50 27.14
N ASP A 381 -22.57 25.77 27.47
CA ASP A 381 -21.64 26.88 27.24
C ASP A 381 -20.41 26.76 28.17
N GLU A 382 -20.57 26.21 29.36
CA GLU A 382 -19.47 25.98 30.31
C GLU A 382 -18.51 24.92 29.79
N LEU A 383 -19.03 23.80 29.28
CA LEU A 383 -18.18 22.80 28.64
C LEU A 383 -17.46 23.37 27.41
N LEU A 384 -18.13 24.19 26.60
CA LEU A 384 -17.50 24.85 25.46
C LEU A 384 -16.37 25.79 25.91
N ARG A 385 -16.56 26.57 26.98
CA ARG A 385 -15.51 27.39 27.61
C ARG A 385 -14.32 26.52 28.04
N ASN A 386 -14.57 25.39 28.68
CA ASN A 386 -13.54 24.45 29.12
C ASN A 386 -12.72 23.89 27.95
N TYR A 387 -13.32 23.71 26.78
CA TYR A 387 -12.61 23.36 25.56
C TYR A 387 -11.77 24.51 24.96
N ILE A 388 -12.25 25.76 25.06
CA ILE A 388 -11.54 26.96 24.61
C ILE A 388 -10.23 27.14 25.38
N TYR A 389 -10.26 27.03 26.71
CA TYR A 389 -9.08 27.21 27.56
C TYR A 389 -8.27 25.94 27.80
N GLY A 390 -8.70 24.80 27.24
CA GLY A 390 -7.93 23.56 27.34
C GLY A 390 -8.04 22.85 28.69
N VAL A 391 -9.07 23.12 29.48
CA VAL A 391 -9.35 22.48 30.78
C VAL A 391 -9.44 20.96 30.63
N HIS A 392 -10.10 20.45 29.58
CA HIS A 392 -10.12 19.01 29.26
C HIS A 392 -8.73 18.37 29.08
N VAL A 393 -7.72 19.16 28.70
CA VAL A 393 -6.33 18.70 28.63
C VAL A 393 -5.69 18.71 30.02
N ALA A 394 -5.98 19.72 30.84
CA ALA A 394 -5.54 19.80 32.22
C ALA A 394 -6.11 18.65 33.07
N GLU A 395 -7.41 18.38 32.98
CA GLU A 395 -8.08 17.24 33.63
C GLU A 395 -7.42 15.91 33.23
N TYR A 396 -7.07 15.76 31.94
CA TYR A 396 -6.40 14.54 31.47
C TYR A 396 -4.93 14.45 31.91
N MET A 397 -4.28 15.60 32.15
CA MET A 397 -2.95 15.63 32.77
C MET A 397 -3.03 15.13 34.21
N GLU A 398 -3.94 15.67 35.02
CA GLU A 398 -4.14 15.27 36.43
C GLU A 398 -4.48 13.78 36.54
N TYR A 399 -5.45 13.32 35.75
CA TYR A 399 -5.82 11.90 35.71
C TYR A 399 -4.62 10.98 35.39
N LEU A 400 -3.77 11.36 34.44
CA LEU A 400 -2.59 10.55 34.10
C LEU A 400 -1.46 10.66 35.12
N GLU A 401 -1.32 11.79 35.82
CA GLU A 401 -0.36 11.93 36.92
C GLU A 401 -0.70 10.97 38.07
N GLU A 402 -1.99 10.80 38.37
CA GLU A 402 -2.47 9.91 39.43
C GLU A 402 -2.44 8.42 39.03
N GLU A 403 -2.86 8.09 37.81
CA GLU A 403 -3.06 6.69 37.39
C GLU A 403 -1.86 6.05 36.69
N ASP A 404 -1.10 6.79 35.87
CA ASP A 404 -0.02 6.25 35.03
C ASP A 404 1.06 7.30 34.70
N GLU A 405 2.01 7.44 35.62
CA GLU A 405 3.11 8.42 35.53
C GLU A 405 4.01 8.19 34.29
N GLU A 406 4.18 6.95 33.83
CA GLU A 406 4.97 6.64 32.63
C GLU A 406 4.29 7.19 31.36
N ARG A 407 2.99 6.97 31.25
CA ARG A 407 2.18 7.49 30.15
C ARG A 407 2.09 9.01 30.20
N TYR A 408 1.98 9.61 31.38
CA TYR A 408 2.07 11.05 31.57
C TYR A 408 3.37 11.62 31.00
N LYS A 409 4.52 11.09 31.45
CA LYS A 409 5.86 11.51 30.99
C LYS A 409 5.99 11.40 29.47
N LYS A 410 5.42 10.36 28.85
CA LYS A 410 5.48 10.13 27.41
C LYS A 410 4.59 11.09 26.61
N GLN A 411 3.35 11.30 27.02
CA GLN A 411 2.38 12.12 26.27
C GLN A 411 2.62 13.61 26.45
N PHE A 412 2.97 14.03 27.68
CA PHE A 412 3.15 15.42 28.06
C PHE A 412 4.62 15.84 28.17
N ALA A 413 5.56 15.09 27.59
CA ALA A 413 7.00 15.40 27.59
C ALA A 413 7.34 16.86 27.21
N THR A 414 6.58 17.46 26.29
CA THR A 414 6.77 18.87 25.88
C THR A 414 6.26 19.86 26.94
N PHE A 415 5.21 19.52 27.66
CA PHE A 415 4.67 20.34 28.76
C PHE A 415 5.64 20.32 29.94
N ILE A 416 6.11 19.13 30.33
CA ILE A 416 7.13 18.94 31.37
C ILE A 416 8.41 19.72 31.03
N LYS A 417 8.90 19.61 29.79
CA LYS A 417 10.09 20.34 29.33
C LYS A 417 9.95 21.87 29.45
N ASN A 418 8.74 22.39 29.29
CA ASN A 418 8.46 23.82 29.34
C ASN A 418 7.93 24.28 30.71
N GLY A 419 7.84 23.40 31.71
CA GLY A 419 7.32 23.71 33.04
C GLY A 419 5.83 24.03 33.09
N ILE A 420 5.04 23.47 32.17
CA ILE A 420 3.58 23.66 32.10
C ILE A 420 2.91 22.52 32.88
N THR A 421 2.28 22.87 34.01
CA THR A 421 1.48 21.99 34.88
C THR A 421 -0.01 22.14 34.57
N SER A 422 -0.88 21.25 35.08
CA SER A 422 -2.32 21.22 34.76
C SER A 422 -3.03 22.55 35.08
N ASP A 423 -2.77 23.08 36.28
CA ASP A 423 -3.23 24.37 36.79
C ASP A 423 -2.89 25.55 35.87
N LYS A 424 -1.76 25.49 35.17
CA LYS A 424 -1.27 26.59 34.31
C LYS A 424 -1.79 26.54 32.88
N VAL A 425 -2.52 25.49 32.48
CA VAL A 425 -2.98 25.34 31.09
C VAL A 425 -3.99 26.43 30.75
N GLU A 426 -4.93 26.73 31.64
CA GLU A 426 -5.96 27.76 31.43
C GLU A 426 -5.31 29.14 31.31
N ASP A 427 -4.46 29.52 32.27
CA ASP A 427 -3.73 30.79 32.27
C ASP A 427 -2.90 30.98 30.99
N MET A 428 -2.21 29.92 30.53
CA MET A 428 -1.43 29.97 29.30
C MET A 428 -2.29 30.36 28.08
N TYR A 429 -3.52 29.85 27.96
CA TYR A 429 -4.40 30.21 26.85
C TYR A 429 -5.03 31.59 27.04
N THR A 430 -5.35 31.99 28.26
CA THR A 430 -5.83 33.34 28.59
C THR A 430 -4.80 34.40 28.19
N GLU A 431 -3.56 34.26 28.65
CA GLU A 431 -2.44 35.13 28.27
C GLU A 431 -2.20 35.13 26.75
N ALA A 432 -2.34 33.96 26.10
CA ALA A 432 -2.18 33.87 24.66
C ALA A 432 -3.26 34.64 23.89
N HIS A 433 -4.52 34.62 24.36
CA HIS A 433 -5.61 35.36 23.73
C HIS A 433 -5.37 36.88 23.84
N GLU A 434 -4.90 37.36 25.00
CA GLU A 434 -4.52 38.76 25.21
C GLU A 434 -3.34 39.16 24.32
N ALA A 435 -2.27 38.35 24.29
CA ALA A 435 -1.09 38.61 23.48
C ALA A 435 -1.41 38.64 21.97
N ILE A 436 -2.32 37.78 21.51
CA ILE A 436 -2.81 37.78 20.12
C ILE A 436 -3.56 39.06 19.79
N ARG A 437 -4.38 39.58 20.71
CA ARG A 437 -5.11 40.83 20.52
C ARG A 437 -4.18 42.04 20.53
N ALA A 438 -3.15 42.03 21.38
CA ALA A 438 -2.16 43.09 21.47
C ALA A 438 -1.32 43.23 20.17
N ASP A 439 -0.84 42.12 19.60
CA ASP A 439 -0.03 42.16 18.37
C ASP A 439 -0.32 40.96 17.43
N PRO A 440 -1.33 41.06 16.55
CA PRO A 440 -1.66 39.99 15.62
C PRO A 440 -0.74 39.91 14.39
N SER A 441 0.27 40.77 14.29
CA SER A 441 1.11 40.92 13.10
C SER A 441 1.90 39.65 12.76
N ALA A 442 2.07 39.35 11.47
CA ALA A 442 2.90 38.24 11.04
C ALA A 442 4.38 38.64 11.05
N LYS A 443 5.19 38.00 11.90
CA LYS A 443 6.66 38.13 11.85
C LYS A 443 7.22 37.09 10.88
N LEU A 444 7.77 37.56 9.76
CA LEU A 444 8.44 36.70 8.80
C LEU A 444 9.78 36.24 9.37
N ALA A 445 10.03 34.93 9.36
CA ALA A 445 11.35 34.40 9.71
C ALA A 445 12.42 34.93 8.74
N GLU A 446 13.61 35.23 9.27
CA GLU A 446 14.75 35.61 8.43
C GLU A 446 15.06 34.49 7.43
N LYS A 447 15.11 34.86 6.14
CA LYS A 447 15.43 33.91 5.08
C LYS A 447 16.93 33.60 5.13
N LYS A 448 17.32 32.58 5.91
CA LYS A 448 18.64 31.95 5.75
C LYS A 448 18.73 31.40 4.32
N GLY A 449 19.82 31.72 3.62
CA GLY A 449 20.08 31.22 2.26
C GLY A 449 19.92 29.70 2.22
N LYS A 450 19.30 29.17 1.16
CA LYS A 450 19.06 27.72 1.07
C LYS A 450 20.41 27.00 1.05
N PRO A 451 20.71 26.11 2.02
CA PRO A 451 21.91 25.29 1.93
C PRO A 451 21.84 24.44 0.65
N ALA A 452 23.01 24.18 0.05
CA ALA A 452 23.10 23.28 -1.09
C ALA A 452 22.45 21.94 -0.70
N LYS A 453 21.53 21.44 -1.55
CA LYS A 453 20.82 20.20 -1.23
C LYS A 453 21.84 19.05 -1.12
N PRO A 454 21.77 18.21 -0.08
CA PRO A 454 22.74 17.13 0.14
C PRO A 454 22.65 16.01 -0.91
N TYR A 455 21.61 16.03 -1.75
CA TYR A 455 21.43 15.10 -2.86
C TYR A 455 21.11 15.86 -4.15
N ARG A 456 21.71 15.41 -5.26
CA ARG A 456 21.26 15.80 -6.60
C ARG A 456 19.98 15.04 -6.91
N ARG A 457 18.91 15.74 -7.30
CA ARG A 457 17.75 15.07 -7.91
C ARG A 457 18.26 14.34 -9.14
N LEU A 458 17.90 13.06 -9.27
CA LEU A 458 18.15 12.31 -10.49
C LEU A 458 17.53 13.07 -11.67
N ILE A 459 18.38 13.49 -12.58
CA ILE A 459 17.95 14.16 -13.81
C ILE A 459 17.39 13.07 -14.72
N ALA A 460 16.25 13.34 -15.36
CA ALA A 460 15.67 12.41 -16.32
C ALA A 460 16.70 12.09 -17.42
N LEU A 461 16.91 10.80 -17.68
CA LEU A 461 17.86 10.36 -18.70
C LEU A 461 17.45 10.91 -20.06
N ASN A 462 18.42 11.51 -20.75
CA ASN A 462 18.18 11.93 -22.13
C ASN A 462 18.01 10.70 -23.05
N LYS A 463 17.59 10.93 -24.29
CA LYS A 463 17.35 9.84 -25.26
C LYS A 463 18.61 9.01 -25.50
N LYS A 464 19.78 9.65 -25.62
CA LYS A 464 21.08 8.99 -25.88
C LYS A 464 21.46 8.03 -24.74
N GLN A 465 21.34 8.49 -23.50
CA GLN A 465 21.63 7.69 -22.31
C GLN A 465 20.67 6.50 -22.17
N ARG A 466 19.38 6.69 -22.50
CA ARG A 466 18.41 5.58 -22.50
C ARG A 466 18.74 4.53 -23.56
N LEU A 467 19.13 4.96 -24.77
CA LEU A 467 19.53 4.05 -25.84
C LEU A 467 20.80 3.27 -25.49
N ALA A 468 21.81 3.94 -24.92
CA ALA A 468 23.02 3.27 -24.45
C ALA A 468 22.68 2.15 -23.46
N LYS A 469 21.88 2.45 -22.44
CA LYS A 469 21.42 1.42 -21.47
C LYS A 469 20.69 0.24 -22.11
N ILE A 470 19.88 0.48 -23.14
CA ILE A 470 19.19 -0.60 -23.86
C ILE A 470 20.20 -1.48 -24.60
N ASN A 471 21.18 -0.87 -25.27
CA ASN A 471 22.19 -1.60 -26.02
C ASN A 471 23.12 -2.39 -25.08
N ASP A 472 23.57 -1.78 -23.98
CA ASP A 472 24.40 -2.45 -22.97
C ASP A 472 23.66 -3.66 -22.40
N ALA A 473 22.36 -3.52 -22.08
CA ALA A 473 21.55 -4.63 -21.58
C ALA A 473 21.39 -5.77 -22.60
N LYS A 474 21.26 -5.45 -23.89
CA LYS A 474 21.23 -6.46 -24.96
C LYS A 474 22.56 -7.19 -25.07
N ALA A 475 23.68 -6.46 -25.05
CA ALA A 475 25.01 -7.03 -25.17
C ALA A 475 25.33 -7.98 -24.00
N ILE A 476 24.97 -7.59 -22.77
CA ILE A 476 25.12 -8.46 -21.58
C ILE A 476 24.30 -9.74 -21.72
N PHE A 477 23.04 -9.63 -22.17
CA PHE A 477 22.17 -10.78 -22.37
C PHE A 477 22.71 -11.72 -23.45
N GLU A 478 23.19 -11.19 -24.58
CA GLU A 478 23.80 -11.98 -25.65
C GLU A 478 25.10 -12.65 -25.22
N ALA A 479 25.92 -11.99 -24.39
CA ALA A 479 27.16 -12.56 -23.86
C ALA A 479 26.94 -13.66 -22.79
N SER A 480 25.75 -13.73 -22.19
CA SER A 480 25.38 -14.77 -21.21
C SER A 480 24.82 -16.04 -21.83
N ARG A 481 24.69 -16.07 -23.16
CA ARG A 481 24.10 -17.13 -23.96
C ARG A 481 25.18 -17.91 -24.69
#